data_AF-A0A644ZIV9-F1
#
_entry.id   AF-A0A644ZIV9-F1
#
_cell.length_a   1.000
_cell.length_b   1.000
_cell.length_c   1.000
_cell.angle_alpha   90.00
_cell.angle_beta   90.00
_cell.angle_gamma   90.00
#
_symmetry.space_group_name_H-M   'P 1'
#
loop_
_entity.id
_entity.type
_entity.pdbx_description
1 polymer ?
#
loop_
_entity_poly.entity_id
_entity_poly.type
_entity_poly.pdbx_seq_one_letter_code
_entity_poly.pdbx_strand_id
1 'polypeptide(L)'
;MPISRELGLGLTTFSPLYYGILTGKYNEGIPQGSRASLDDYGWIRDRITPERVSIVKKLTNVANDLGITPSQLAIAWILRRKEVSTVITGATRPEQLDENLGASEAYERFTEADIDRIFECLGTYQE
;
A
#
# COMPACT_ATOMS: atom_id res chain seq x y z
N MET A 1 7.49 15.79 6.38
CA MET A 1 6.77 16.73 5.50
C MET A 1 7.02 18.16 6.01
N PRO A 2 7.99 18.92 5.45
CA PRO A 2 8.43 20.19 6.06
C PRO A 2 7.31 21.22 6.26
N ILE A 3 6.58 21.55 5.18
CA ILE A 3 5.49 22.55 5.22
C ILE A 3 4.37 22.13 6.19
N SER A 4 3.95 20.86 6.16
CA SER A 4 2.91 20.35 7.05
C SER A 4 3.29 20.50 8.52
N ARG A 5 4.56 20.22 8.87
CA ARG A 5 5.04 20.36 10.25
C ARG A 5 5.16 21.83 10.67
N GLU A 6 5.69 22.68 9.78
CA GLU A 6 5.89 24.10 10.06
C GLU A 6 4.57 24.84 10.29
N LEU A 7 3.54 24.52 9.51
CA LEU A 7 2.25 25.19 9.55
C LEU A 7 1.19 24.46 10.42
N GLY A 8 1.55 23.33 11.04
CA GLY A 8 0.61 22.53 11.84
C GLY A 8 -0.53 21.92 11.03
N LEU A 9 -0.31 21.61 9.75
CA LEU A 9 -1.33 21.06 8.86
C LEU A 9 -1.37 19.54 8.92
N GLY A 10 -2.58 18.99 9.06
CA GLY A 10 -2.86 17.57 8.91
C GLY A 10 -3.09 17.16 7.45
N LEU A 11 -2.61 15.98 7.06
CA LEU A 11 -2.79 15.44 5.72
C LEU A 11 -3.92 14.40 5.69
N THR A 12 -4.85 14.60 4.76
CA THR A 12 -5.83 13.59 4.33
C THR A 12 -5.30 13.00 3.02
N THR A 13 -4.84 11.75 3.06
CA THR A 13 -4.27 11.07 1.88
C THR A 13 -5.30 10.16 1.22
N PHE A 14 -5.06 9.76 -0.03
CA PHE A 14 -5.96 8.90 -0.80
C PHE A 14 -5.16 7.93 -1.69
N SER A 15 -5.86 6.95 -2.27
CA SER A 15 -5.26 5.89 -3.10
C SER A 15 -4.09 5.13 -2.43
N PRO A 16 -4.19 4.74 -1.15
CA PRO A 16 -3.07 4.12 -0.42
C PRO A 16 -2.61 2.78 -0.99
N LEU A 17 -3.47 2.11 -1.76
CA LEU A 17 -3.21 0.80 -2.34
C LEU A 17 -2.81 0.87 -3.82
N TYR A 18 -2.63 2.06 -4.38
CA TYR A 18 -2.28 2.31 -5.79
C TYR A 18 -3.12 1.47 -6.77
N TYR A 19 -4.42 1.75 -6.82
CA TYR A 19 -5.40 1.01 -7.64
C TYR A 19 -5.53 -0.50 -7.32
N GLY A 20 -5.06 -0.90 -6.13
CA GLY A 20 -5.03 -2.28 -5.67
C GLY A 20 -3.72 -3.00 -6.00
N ILE A 21 -2.74 -2.34 -6.61
CA ILE A 21 -1.45 -2.93 -6.96
C ILE A 21 -0.70 -3.37 -5.70
N LEU A 22 -0.70 -2.55 -4.65
CA LEU A 22 0.01 -2.84 -3.40
C LEU A 22 -0.63 -3.96 -2.56
N THR A 23 -1.77 -4.49 -2.97
CA THR A 23 -2.41 -5.65 -2.29
C THR A 23 -1.78 -6.99 -2.67
N GLY A 24 -0.88 -7.00 -3.67
CA GLY A 24 -0.30 -8.24 -4.22
C GLY A 24 -1.22 -9.00 -5.17
N LYS A 25 -2.49 -8.59 -5.35
CA LYS A 25 -3.44 -9.32 -6.21
C LYS A 25 -3.02 -9.45 -7.68
N TYR A 26 -2.11 -8.60 -8.16
CA TYR A 26 -1.60 -8.65 -9.53
C TYR A 26 -0.27 -9.41 -9.68
N ASN A 27 0.22 -10.05 -8.60
CA ASN A 27 1.52 -10.73 -8.60
C ASN A 27 1.61 -11.88 -9.62
N GLU A 28 0.47 -12.50 -9.94
CA GLU A 28 0.35 -13.65 -10.84
C GLU A 28 -0.52 -13.34 -12.09
N GLY A 29 -0.61 -12.06 -12.46
CA GLY A 29 -1.45 -11.59 -13.58
C GLY A 29 -2.68 -10.83 -13.12
N ILE A 30 -3.60 -10.51 -14.04
CA ILE A 30 -4.77 -9.66 -13.76
C ILE A 30 -5.98 -10.55 -13.40
N PRO A 31 -6.47 -10.55 -12.14
CA PRO A 31 -7.65 -11.31 -11.77
C PRO A 31 -8.91 -10.75 -12.43
N GLN A 32 -9.84 -11.63 -12.81
CA GLN A 32 -11.16 -11.23 -13.28
C GLN A 32 -11.92 -10.47 -12.17
N GLY A 33 -12.63 -9.42 -12.56
CA GLY A 33 -13.37 -8.55 -11.64
C GLY A 33 -12.48 -7.63 -10.80
N SER A 34 -11.17 -7.60 -11.05
CA SER A 34 -10.29 -6.57 -10.51
C SER A 34 -10.49 -5.25 -11.24
N ARG A 35 -10.02 -4.14 -10.65
CA ARG A 35 -10.16 -2.83 -11.30
C ARG A 35 -9.44 -2.79 -12.64
N ALA A 36 -8.25 -3.40 -12.73
CA ALA A 36 -7.50 -3.48 -13.99
C ALA A 36 -8.15 -4.39 -15.05
N SER A 37 -9.12 -5.25 -14.69
CA SER A 37 -9.87 -6.04 -15.68
C SER A 37 -11.03 -5.27 -16.32
N LEU A 38 -11.44 -4.12 -15.76
CA LEU A 38 -12.52 -3.30 -16.31
C LEU A 38 -12.01 -2.43 -17.45
N ASP A 39 -12.78 -2.30 -18.54
CA ASP A 39 -12.36 -1.56 -19.72
C ASP A 39 -12.15 -0.06 -19.45
N ASP A 40 -13.06 0.56 -18.70
CA ASP A 40 -12.95 1.97 -18.26
C ASP A 40 -11.70 2.26 -17.42
N TYR A 41 -11.08 1.20 -16.87
CA TYR A 41 -9.90 1.27 -16.02
C TYR A 41 -8.70 0.52 -16.60
N GLY A 42 -8.72 0.22 -17.90
CA GLY A 42 -7.67 -0.54 -18.59
C GLY A 42 -6.28 0.10 -18.52
N TRP A 43 -6.20 1.42 -18.37
CA TRP A 43 -4.95 2.18 -18.20
C TRP A 43 -4.17 1.79 -16.93
N ILE A 44 -4.80 1.13 -15.94
CA ILE A 44 -4.09 0.60 -14.77
C ILE A 44 -3.10 -0.49 -15.18
N ARG A 45 -3.35 -1.21 -16.29
CA ARG A 45 -2.48 -2.29 -16.79
C ARG A 45 -1.07 -1.77 -17.08
N ASP A 46 -0.93 -0.54 -17.57
CA ASP A 46 0.37 0.11 -17.84
C ASP A 46 1.17 0.38 -16.56
N ARG A 47 0.50 0.41 -15.39
CA ARG A 47 1.10 0.55 -14.07
C ARG A 47 1.49 -0.79 -13.45
N ILE A 48 1.02 -1.92 -14.00
CA ILE A 48 1.37 -3.26 -13.55
C ILE A 48 2.59 -3.73 -14.35
N THR A 49 3.75 -3.13 -14.08
CA THR A 49 5.01 -3.47 -14.75
C THR A 49 5.72 -4.65 -14.06
N PRO A 50 6.53 -5.45 -14.79
CA PRO A 50 7.29 -6.54 -14.18
C PRO A 50 8.16 -6.10 -12.99
N GLU A 51 8.76 -4.91 -13.08
CA GLU A 51 9.55 -4.32 -12.00
C GLU A 51 8.70 -4.00 -10.76
N ARG A 52 7.56 -3.31 -10.91
CA ARG A 52 6.65 -3.02 -9.80
C ARG A 52 6.11 -4.30 -9.17
N VAL A 53 5.74 -5.29 -9.99
CA VAL A 53 5.29 -6.59 -9.49
C VAL A 53 6.39 -7.29 -8.68
N SER A 54 7.66 -7.23 -9.13
CA SER A 54 8.79 -7.77 -8.38
C SER A 54 8.94 -7.11 -7.00
N ILE A 55 8.81 -5.78 -6.92
CA ILE A 55 8.83 -5.03 -5.65
C ILE A 55 7.65 -5.43 -4.76
N VAL A 56 6.44 -5.47 -5.31
CA VAL A 56 5.23 -5.86 -4.56
C VAL A 56 5.33 -7.29 -4.03
N LYS A 57 5.93 -8.23 -4.77
CA LYS A 57 6.23 -9.59 -4.27
C LYS A 57 7.14 -9.56 -3.04
N LYS A 58 8.20 -8.73 -3.04
CA LYS A 58 9.07 -8.57 -1.86
C LYS A 58 8.32 -7.96 -0.68
N LEU A 59 7.54 -6.90 -0.92
CA LEU A 59 6.71 -6.28 0.11
C LEU A 59 5.65 -7.25 0.66
N THR A 60 5.11 -8.13 -0.18
CA THR A 60 4.18 -9.18 0.23
C THR A 60 4.85 -10.15 1.22
N ASN A 61 6.11 -10.53 0.97
CA ASN A 61 6.86 -11.38 1.90
C ASN A 61 7.10 -10.67 3.24
N VAL A 62 7.46 -9.38 3.22
CA VAL A 62 7.61 -8.60 4.46
C VAL A 62 6.29 -8.54 5.24
N ALA A 63 5.17 -8.31 4.57
CA ALA A 63 3.85 -8.32 5.21
C ALA A 63 3.54 -9.67 5.87
N ASN A 64 3.80 -10.77 5.17
CA ASN A 64 3.58 -12.13 5.67
C ASN A 64 4.44 -12.42 6.92
N ASP A 65 5.71 -12.01 6.93
CA ASP A 65 6.59 -12.19 8.09
C ASP A 65 6.13 -11.39 9.31
N LEU A 66 5.45 -10.26 9.07
CA LEU A 66 4.82 -9.43 10.11
C LEU A 66 3.41 -9.91 10.51
N GLY A 67 2.92 -10.99 9.90
CA GLY A 67 1.59 -11.53 10.16
C GLY A 67 0.45 -10.58 9.75
N ILE A 68 0.66 -9.73 8.74
CA ILE A 68 -0.33 -8.79 8.21
C ILE A 68 -0.48 -8.96 6.69
N THR A 69 -1.57 -8.42 6.12
CA THR A 69 -1.75 -8.45 4.67
C THR A 69 -0.91 -7.37 3.97
N PRO A 70 -0.59 -7.50 2.66
CA PRO A 70 0.09 -6.46 1.91
C PRO A 70 -0.69 -5.13 1.88
N SER A 71 -2.02 -5.19 1.86
CA SER A 71 -2.88 -4.01 1.95
C SER A 71 -2.69 -3.29 3.29
N GLN A 72 -2.64 -4.06 4.38
CA GLN A 72 -2.38 -3.53 5.72
C GLN A 72 -0.99 -2.92 5.80
N LEU A 73 0.05 -3.58 5.27
CA LEU A 73 1.41 -3.05 5.23
C LEU A 73 1.45 -1.68 4.53
N ALA A 74 0.81 -1.56 3.36
CA ALA A 74 0.80 -0.32 2.58
C ALA A 74 0.07 0.83 3.29
N ILE A 75 -1.08 0.56 3.91
CA ILE A 75 -1.84 1.58 4.65
C ILE A 75 -1.10 1.97 5.95
N ALA A 76 -0.60 0.98 6.69
CA ALA A 76 0.17 1.20 7.92
C ALA A 76 1.44 2.02 7.66
N TRP A 77 2.12 1.77 6.54
CA TRP A 77 3.26 2.57 6.10
C TRP A 77 2.92 4.05 6.01
N ILE A 78 1.75 4.40 5.47
CA ILE A 78 1.30 5.80 5.36
C ILE A 78 0.94 6.34 6.75
N LEU A 79 0.18 5.59 7.54
CA LEU A 79 -0.27 5.97 8.88
C LEU A 79 0.88 6.22 9.87
N ARG A 80 2.05 5.59 9.70
CA ARG A 80 3.22 5.82 10.57
C ARG A 80 3.70 7.28 10.58
N ARG A 81 3.33 8.07 9.57
CA ARG A 81 3.75 9.47 9.43
C ARG A 81 2.85 10.34 10.29
N LYS A 82 3.43 10.98 11.32
CA LYS A 82 2.69 11.87 12.24
C LYS A 82 1.94 13.01 11.54
N GLU A 83 2.38 13.42 10.35
CA GLU A 83 1.70 14.46 9.56
C GLU A 83 0.43 13.97 8.85
N VAL A 84 0.20 12.65 8.77
CA VAL A 84 -1.01 12.06 8.19
C VAL A 84 -2.08 11.95 9.27
N SER A 85 -3.17 12.70 9.09
CA SER A 85 -4.32 12.67 10.01
C SER A 85 -5.30 11.56 9.65
N THR A 86 -5.42 11.23 8.37
CA THR A 86 -6.30 10.15 7.90
C THR A 86 -5.90 9.66 6.50
N VAL A 87 -6.32 8.45 6.17
CA VAL A 87 -6.11 7.78 4.89
C VAL A 87 -7.46 7.35 4.33
N ILE A 88 -7.84 7.89 3.17
CA ILE A 88 -9.05 7.48 2.45
C ILE A 88 -8.78 6.15 1.75
N THR A 89 -9.40 5.08 2.25
CA THR A 89 -9.30 3.73 1.67
C THR A 89 -10.49 3.44 0.75
N GLY A 90 -10.23 2.71 -0.33
CA GLY A 90 -11.28 2.19 -1.21
C GLY A 90 -11.46 0.68 -1.03
N ALA A 91 -12.70 0.21 -1.09
CA ALA A 91 -13.07 -1.21 -1.06
C ALA A 91 -14.21 -1.45 -2.05
N THR A 92 -14.21 -2.60 -2.73
CA THR A 92 -15.32 -3.05 -3.60
C THR A 92 -16.17 -4.14 -2.94
N ARG A 93 -15.73 -4.68 -1.80
CA ARG A 93 -16.44 -5.68 -1.00
C ARG A 93 -16.17 -5.45 0.49
N PRO A 94 -17.07 -5.85 1.40
CA PRO A 94 -16.90 -5.63 2.84
C PRO A 94 -15.60 -6.20 3.41
N GLU A 95 -15.16 -7.38 2.95
CA GLU A 95 -13.98 -8.04 3.51
C GLU A 95 -12.70 -7.23 3.26
N GLN A 96 -12.65 -6.44 2.18
CA GLN A 96 -11.54 -5.52 1.93
C GLN A 96 -11.54 -4.34 2.88
N LEU A 97 -12.71 -3.89 3.32
CA LEU A 97 -12.82 -2.84 4.33
C LEU A 97 -12.30 -3.38 5.67
N ASP A 98 -12.75 -4.56 6.08
CA ASP A 98 -12.29 -5.21 7.31
C ASP A 98 -10.76 -5.41 7.30
N GLU A 99 -10.21 -5.88 6.17
CA GLU A 99 -8.76 -6.01 5.98
C GLU A 99 -8.05 -4.65 6.13
N ASN A 100 -8.54 -3.61 5.46
CA ASN A 100 -7.94 -2.27 5.52
C ASN A 100 -7.95 -1.67 6.93
N LEU A 101 -9.02 -1.89 7.70
CA LEU A 101 -9.15 -1.34 9.06
C LEU A 101 -8.10 -1.91 10.02
N GLY A 102 -7.69 -3.16 9.82
CA GLY A 102 -6.60 -3.80 10.59
C GLY A 102 -5.22 -3.13 10.41
N ALA A 103 -5.05 -2.25 9.41
CA ALA A 103 -3.82 -1.50 9.22
C ALA A 103 -3.53 -0.49 10.35
N SER A 104 -4.58 -0.02 11.03
CA SER A 104 -4.49 0.96 12.12
C SER A 104 -3.73 0.42 13.33
N GLU A 105 -3.80 -0.88 13.61
CA GLU A 105 -3.03 -1.51 14.69
C GLU A 105 -1.61 -1.87 14.24
N ALA A 106 -1.41 -2.10 12.93
CA ALA A 106 -0.15 -2.59 12.40
C ALA A 106 0.97 -1.55 12.47
N TYR A 107 0.68 -0.26 12.20
CA TYR A 107 1.73 0.76 12.11
C TYR A 107 2.42 1.03 13.47
N GLU A 108 1.73 0.82 14.59
CA GLU A 108 2.28 0.99 15.94
C GLU A 108 3.33 -0.05 16.29
N ARG A 109 3.33 -1.19 15.59
CA ARG A 109 4.25 -2.31 15.83
C ARG A 109 5.50 -2.28 14.97
N PHE A 110 5.60 -1.37 13.99
CA PHE A 110 6.75 -1.31 13.10
C PHE A 110 8.01 -0.94 13.88
N THR A 111 9.01 -1.82 13.80
CA THR A 111 10.36 -1.52 14.29
C THR A 111 11.17 -0.79 13.21
N GLU A 112 12.31 -0.22 13.59
CA GLU A 112 13.25 0.36 12.63
C GLU A 112 13.71 -0.70 11.61
N ALA A 113 13.95 -1.94 12.06
CA ALA A 113 14.31 -3.05 11.18
C ALA A 113 13.22 -3.37 10.14
N ASP A 114 11.94 -3.28 10.52
CA ASP A 114 10.84 -3.49 9.58
C ASP A 114 10.78 -2.38 8.52
N ILE A 115 11.03 -1.15 8.94
CA ILE A 115 11.09 0.02 8.05
C ILE A 115 12.25 -0.14 7.06
N ASP A 116 13.42 -0.58 7.52
CA ASP A 116 14.58 -0.81 6.67
C ASP A 116 14.32 -1.92 5.65
N ARG A 117 13.72 -3.05 6.07
CA ARG A 117 13.31 -4.13 5.17
C ARG A 117 12.34 -3.66 4.08
N ILE A 118 11.41 -2.76 4.42
CA ILE A 118 10.50 -2.15 3.43
C ILE A 118 11.28 -1.29 2.43
N PHE A 119 12.25 -0.49 2.88
CA PHE A 119 13.10 0.31 1.98
C PHE A 119 13.98 -0.56 1.08
N GLU A 120 14.55 -1.65 1.61
CA GLU A 120 15.34 -2.60 0.83
C GLU A 120 14.54 -3.23 -0.33
N CYS A 121 13.23 -3.43 -0.14
CA CYS A 121 12.36 -3.94 -1.21
C CYS A 121 12.35 -3.01 -2.43
N LEU A 122 12.47 -1.69 -2.22
CA LEU A 122 12.47 -0.68 -3.27
C LEU A 122 13.79 -0.67 -4.04
N GLY A 123 14.92 -0.96 -3.39
CA GLY A 123 16.24 -0.94 -4.04
C GLY A 123 16.52 0.42 -4.71
N THR A 124 16.83 0.42 -6.02
CA THR A 124 17.05 1.64 -6.82
C THR A 124 15.79 2.12 -7.54
N TYR A 125 14.62 1.59 -7.20
CA TYR A 125 13.37 1.95 -7.86
C TYR A 125 13.09 3.44 -7.71
N GLN A 126 12.88 4.10 -8.85
CA GLN A 126 12.43 5.48 -8.96
C GLN A 126 11.16 5.48 -9.81
N GLU A 127 10.14 6.22 -9.37
CA GLU A 127 8.88 6.37 -10.12
C GLU A 127 9.02 7.35 -11.29
#